data_AF-A0A0H2ZTZ5-F1
#
_entry.id   AF-A0A0H2ZTZ5-F1
#
_cell.length_a   1.000
_cell.length_b   1.000
_cell.length_c   1.000
_cell.angle_alpha   90.00
_cell.angle_beta   90.00
_cell.angle_gamma   90.00
#
_symmetry.space_group_name_H-M   'P 1'
#
loop_
_entity.id
_entity.type
_entity.pdbx_description
1 polymer ?
#
loop_
_entity_poly.entity_id
_entity_poly.type
_entity_poly.pdbx_seq_one_letter_code
_entity_poly.pdbx_strand_id
1 'polypeptide(L)'
;MNLQYNLMFPMRAVKHWQRWSEGASLGEVAKVVENAGFHGFSMSEHPFPDKDWLAHGGHHAFDPFVSLSFAAAATTRLRLMTYILVSGYRSPYLTAKAAASFDLLSGGRFTLGTGAGYLKPEFEALGADFHRRGALLDEAIAAWKATWAGDEHHGPEFGVAGHLALPLPVTAGGPPIWIGGNSKAARRRVVETANGWIPMGQSGEMATITRTPPLEDIARLASLISEVNKQRAERGRDAADVSFVPFEADKLVSGDCGDFIESVKPRLAEYAEAGVTWITVEPASRTFSDFRADVELMATELVEAPWVSRRLGLLDSDQGLVGPVCIVERGFELRGWDVAEVAVQAAGVVPVDPTEGGEFYVLDGLPRSASSRPVDQLGLVVTVDCLRESVIETISNGPN
;
A
#
# COMPACT_ATOMS: atom_id res chain seq x y z
N MET A 1 8.92 15.64 9.16
CA MET A 1 8.03 15.29 8.03
C MET A 1 7.12 14.18 8.50
N ASN A 2 5.88 14.11 8.01
CA ASN A 2 5.00 13.01 8.40
C ASN A 2 5.41 11.74 7.65
N LEU A 3 5.64 10.65 8.37
CA LEU A 3 5.95 9.36 7.76
C LEU A 3 4.73 8.82 7.03
N GLN A 4 4.96 8.23 5.87
CA GLN A 4 3.96 7.45 5.16
C GLN A 4 4.17 5.97 5.47
N TYR A 5 3.10 5.18 5.34
CA TYR A 5 3.10 3.77 5.72
C TYR A 5 2.68 2.90 4.54
N ASN A 6 3.56 1.98 4.16
CA ASN A 6 3.33 0.98 3.13
C ASN A 6 3.17 -0.39 3.78
N LEU A 7 2.11 -1.11 3.42
CA LEU A 7 1.96 -2.52 3.79
C LEU A 7 2.41 -3.39 2.62
N MET A 8 3.46 -4.17 2.81
CA MET A 8 3.83 -5.23 1.86
C MET A 8 2.94 -6.44 2.09
N PHE A 9 2.39 -6.99 1.00
CA PHE A 9 1.56 -8.17 1.08
C PHE A 9 2.34 -9.34 1.70
N PRO A 10 1.77 -10.05 2.70
CA PRO A 10 2.46 -11.12 3.42
C PRO A 10 2.86 -12.23 2.45
N MET A 11 4.16 -12.38 2.18
CA MET A 11 4.63 -13.25 1.10
C MET A 11 4.34 -14.73 1.40
N ARG A 12 4.25 -15.08 2.69
CA ARG A 12 3.80 -16.40 3.16
C ARG A 12 2.39 -16.76 2.69
N ALA A 13 1.50 -15.78 2.52
CA ALA A 13 0.13 -16.01 2.10
C ALA A 13 0.04 -16.65 0.72
N VAL A 14 0.97 -16.32 -0.19
CA VAL A 14 0.95 -16.80 -1.59
C VAL A 14 0.98 -18.32 -1.66
N LYS A 15 1.89 -18.96 -0.92
CA LYS A 15 2.03 -20.43 -0.86
C LYS A 15 0.77 -21.13 -0.31
N HIS A 16 -0.01 -20.41 0.50
CA HIS A 16 -1.14 -20.95 1.24
C HIS A 16 -2.46 -20.27 0.87
N TRP A 17 -2.53 -19.61 -0.29
CA TRP A 17 -3.59 -18.65 -0.61
C TRP A 17 -5.00 -19.17 -0.35
N GLN A 18 -5.32 -20.39 -0.81
CA GLN A 18 -6.67 -20.96 -0.67
C GLN A 18 -7.10 -21.12 0.79
N ARG A 19 -6.15 -21.34 1.71
CA ARG A 19 -6.41 -21.43 3.14
C ARG A 19 -6.28 -20.07 3.80
N TRP A 20 -5.22 -19.33 3.47
CA TRP A 20 -4.89 -18.05 4.07
C TRP A 20 -6.01 -17.04 3.85
N SER A 21 -6.59 -16.99 2.65
CA SER A 21 -7.57 -15.96 2.30
C SER A 21 -8.92 -16.12 3.00
N GLU A 22 -9.23 -17.31 3.51
CA GLU A 22 -10.53 -17.61 4.15
C GLU A 22 -11.72 -17.21 3.28
N GLY A 23 -11.55 -17.32 1.95
CA GLY A 23 -12.56 -16.94 0.96
C GLY A 23 -12.48 -15.49 0.47
N ALA A 24 -11.67 -14.63 1.10
CA ALA A 24 -11.45 -13.26 0.67
C ALA A 24 -10.71 -13.20 -0.68
N SER A 25 -11.11 -12.24 -1.50
CA SER A 25 -10.41 -11.81 -2.70
C SER A 25 -9.24 -10.89 -2.36
N LEU A 26 -8.29 -10.75 -3.28
CA LEU A 26 -7.19 -9.81 -3.10
C LEU A 26 -7.66 -8.34 -3.04
N GLY A 27 -8.77 -8.01 -3.70
CA GLY A 27 -9.38 -6.69 -3.60
C GLY A 27 -9.91 -6.39 -2.19
N GLU A 28 -10.50 -7.38 -1.51
CA GLU A 28 -10.94 -7.24 -0.11
C GLU A 28 -9.76 -7.08 0.83
N VAL A 29 -8.66 -7.81 0.60
CA VAL A 29 -7.40 -7.61 1.34
C VAL A 29 -6.93 -6.17 1.19
N ALA A 30 -6.87 -5.64 -0.03
CA ALA A 30 -6.43 -4.26 -0.27
C ALA A 30 -7.37 -3.21 0.35
N LYS A 31 -8.69 -3.45 0.37
CA LYS A 31 -9.67 -2.58 1.05
C LYS A 31 -9.44 -2.51 2.56
N VAL A 32 -9.09 -3.63 3.20
CA VAL A 32 -8.73 -3.63 4.63
C VAL A 32 -7.56 -2.67 4.88
N VAL A 33 -6.53 -2.75 4.04
CA VAL A 33 -5.34 -1.87 4.14
C VAL A 33 -5.70 -0.40 3.91
N GLU A 34 -6.51 -0.09 2.90
CA GLU A 34 -6.94 1.28 2.60
C GLU A 34 -7.82 1.89 3.69
N ASN A 35 -8.74 1.11 4.26
CA ASN A 35 -9.64 1.54 5.32
C ASN A 35 -8.89 1.75 6.64
N ALA A 36 -7.83 0.99 6.85
CA ALA A 36 -6.90 1.15 7.97
C ALA A 36 -6.00 2.40 7.85
N GLY A 37 -6.09 3.16 6.75
CA GLY A 37 -5.39 4.43 6.59
C GLY A 37 -3.95 4.31 6.08
N PHE A 38 -3.51 3.11 5.69
CA PHE A 38 -2.20 2.96 5.05
C PHE A 38 -2.13 3.79 3.77
N HIS A 39 -0.92 4.27 3.47
CA HIS A 39 -0.64 5.11 2.31
C HIS A 39 -0.28 4.28 1.08
N GLY A 40 0.28 3.09 1.30
CA GLY A 40 0.76 2.22 0.24
C GLY A 40 0.43 0.74 0.46
N PHE A 41 0.31 0.02 -0.65
CA PHE A 41 0.21 -1.43 -0.67
C PHE A 41 1.12 -1.99 -1.75
N SER A 42 1.90 -3.02 -1.42
CA SER A 42 2.99 -3.44 -2.29
C SER A 42 3.16 -4.94 -2.43
N MET A 43 3.75 -5.35 -3.55
CA MET A 43 3.91 -6.74 -3.96
C MET A 43 5.35 -7.04 -4.36
N SER A 44 5.91 -8.13 -3.84
CA SER A 44 7.21 -8.67 -4.26
C SER A 44 7.11 -9.41 -5.61
N GLU A 45 8.24 -9.83 -6.16
CA GLU A 45 8.32 -10.59 -7.42
C GLU A 45 9.33 -11.75 -7.32
N HIS A 46 8.85 -12.97 -7.55
CA HIS A 46 9.63 -14.19 -7.75
C HIS A 46 8.86 -15.13 -8.69
N PRO A 47 9.06 -15.03 -10.02
CA PRO A 47 8.27 -15.80 -10.99
C PRO A 47 8.56 -17.30 -10.95
N PHE A 48 9.80 -17.71 -10.66
CA PHE A 48 10.17 -19.12 -10.68
C PHE A 48 11.35 -19.44 -9.74
N PRO A 49 11.21 -19.20 -8.43
CA PRO A 49 12.28 -19.39 -7.46
C PRO A 49 12.72 -20.85 -7.41
N ASP A 50 14.03 -21.07 -7.27
CA ASP A 50 14.58 -22.42 -7.15
C ASP A 50 14.32 -23.02 -5.76
N LYS A 51 14.39 -24.35 -5.68
CA LYS A 51 14.04 -25.09 -4.46
C LYS A 51 15.02 -24.85 -3.31
N ASP A 52 16.29 -24.60 -3.61
CA ASP A 52 17.31 -24.38 -2.57
C ASP A 52 17.05 -23.05 -1.87
N TRP A 53 16.79 -21.99 -2.62
CA TRP A 53 16.42 -20.70 -2.05
C TRP A 53 15.12 -20.77 -1.23
N LEU A 54 14.09 -21.48 -1.72
CA LEU A 54 12.84 -21.70 -0.98
C LEU A 54 13.05 -22.49 0.33
N ALA A 55 14.05 -23.38 0.37
CA ALA A 55 14.37 -24.15 1.58
C ALA A 55 15.08 -23.32 2.65
N HIS A 56 15.67 -22.17 2.27
CA HIS A 56 16.47 -21.31 3.14
C HIS A 56 15.82 -19.95 3.42
N GLY A 57 14.48 -19.92 3.50
CA GLY A 57 13.72 -18.72 3.87
C GLY A 57 13.23 -17.87 2.69
N GLY A 58 13.41 -18.34 1.46
CA GLY A 58 12.77 -17.75 0.29
C GLY A 58 11.23 -17.91 0.30
N HIS A 59 10.57 -17.18 -0.60
CA HIS A 59 9.11 -17.08 -0.66
C HIS A 59 8.56 -17.14 -2.08
N HIS A 60 7.26 -17.39 -2.21
CA HIS A 60 6.55 -17.25 -3.47
C HIS A 60 5.94 -15.85 -3.58
N ALA A 61 5.71 -15.38 -4.81
CA ALA A 61 5.01 -14.14 -5.09
C ALA A 61 3.91 -14.37 -6.12
N PHE A 62 2.84 -13.57 -6.05
CA PHE A 62 1.97 -13.40 -7.20
C PHE A 62 2.70 -12.59 -8.29
N ASP A 63 2.25 -12.67 -9.54
CA ASP A 63 2.68 -11.66 -10.52
C ASP A 63 2.26 -10.27 -10.01
N PRO A 64 3.19 -9.32 -9.87
CA PRO A 64 2.91 -8.03 -9.24
C PRO A 64 1.91 -7.17 -10.04
N PHE A 65 1.90 -7.22 -11.38
CA PHE A 65 0.93 -6.42 -12.13
C PHE A 65 -0.46 -7.02 -12.05
N VAL A 66 -0.59 -8.35 -12.09
CA VAL A 66 -1.87 -9.04 -11.90
C VAL A 66 -2.41 -8.72 -10.51
N SER A 67 -1.64 -8.96 -9.45
CA SER A 67 -2.09 -8.79 -8.07
C SER A 67 -2.42 -7.32 -7.74
N LEU A 68 -1.57 -6.37 -8.15
CA LEU A 68 -1.84 -4.95 -7.95
C LEU A 68 -3.05 -4.46 -8.78
N SER A 69 -3.41 -5.11 -9.89
CA SER A 69 -4.64 -4.78 -10.65
C SER A 69 -5.92 -5.10 -9.89
N PHE A 70 -5.96 -6.22 -9.17
CA PHE A 70 -7.08 -6.52 -8.27
C PHE A 70 -7.15 -5.52 -7.12
N ALA A 71 -6.01 -5.12 -6.55
CA ALA A 71 -5.96 -4.10 -5.52
C ALA A 71 -6.41 -2.73 -6.04
N ALA A 72 -5.93 -2.31 -7.22
CA ALA A 72 -6.27 -1.03 -7.85
C ALA A 72 -7.77 -0.89 -8.11
N ALA A 73 -8.40 -1.94 -8.65
CA ALA A 73 -9.81 -1.93 -8.97
C ALA A 73 -10.72 -1.86 -7.72
N ALA A 74 -10.23 -2.30 -6.56
CA ALA A 74 -10.98 -2.33 -5.31
C ALA A 74 -10.74 -1.11 -4.40
N THR A 75 -9.77 -0.25 -4.73
CA THR A 75 -9.26 0.81 -3.85
C THR A 75 -9.16 2.14 -4.60
N THR A 76 -9.17 3.25 -3.89
CA THR A 76 -9.28 4.60 -4.49
C THR A 76 -8.12 5.54 -4.13
N ARG A 77 -7.38 5.25 -3.06
CA ARG A 77 -6.36 6.13 -2.48
C ARG A 77 -4.98 5.48 -2.38
N LEU A 78 -4.91 4.17 -2.13
CA LEU A 78 -3.64 3.48 -1.91
C LEU A 78 -2.66 3.70 -3.06
N ARG A 79 -1.43 4.06 -2.72
CA ARG A 79 -0.30 4.01 -3.65
C ARG A 79 0.12 2.56 -3.84
N LEU A 80 0.12 2.10 -5.08
CA LEU A 80 0.34 0.70 -5.43
C LEU A 80 1.77 0.53 -5.91
N MET A 81 2.52 -0.40 -5.32
CA MET A 81 3.97 -0.45 -5.53
C MET A 81 4.46 -1.87 -5.83
N THR A 82 5.38 -1.99 -6.76
CA THR A 82 6.24 -3.19 -6.81
C THR A 82 7.37 -3.04 -5.78
N TYR A 83 7.66 -4.09 -5.01
CA TYR A 83 8.65 -4.06 -3.92
C TYR A 83 9.46 -5.36 -3.87
N ILE A 84 10.35 -5.63 -4.82
CA ILE A 84 10.64 -4.87 -6.04
C ILE A 84 10.42 -5.75 -7.28
N LEU A 85 10.14 -5.13 -8.42
CA LEU A 85 10.20 -5.77 -9.73
C LEU A 85 11.65 -5.90 -10.20
N VAL A 86 12.07 -7.09 -10.60
CA VAL A 86 13.42 -7.36 -11.13
C VAL A 86 13.41 -7.14 -12.64
N SER A 87 14.04 -6.06 -13.09
CA SER A 87 13.98 -5.65 -14.50
C SER A 87 14.45 -6.73 -15.48
N GLY A 88 15.38 -7.59 -15.07
CA GLY A 88 15.93 -8.64 -15.93
C GLY A 88 14.96 -9.79 -16.23
N TYR A 89 13.86 -9.92 -15.48
CA TYR A 89 12.90 -11.02 -15.66
C TYR A 89 11.92 -10.80 -16.81
N ARG A 90 11.89 -9.60 -17.40
CA ARG A 90 10.86 -9.17 -18.36
C ARG A 90 11.49 -8.36 -19.48
N SER A 91 10.84 -8.37 -20.64
CA SER A 91 11.13 -7.39 -21.69
C SER A 91 10.92 -5.97 -21.14
N PRO A 92 11.84 -5.02 -21.39
CA PRO A 92 11.67 -3.64 -20.94
C PRO A 92 10.42 -3.01 -21.55
N TYR A 93 10.06 -3.34 -22.78
CA TYR A 93 8.86 -2.80 -23.43
C TYR A 93 7.56 -3.35 -22.89
N LEU A 94 7.54 -4.62 -22.46
CA LEU A 94 6.39 -5.19 -21.77
C LEU A 94 6.21 -4.55 -20.39
N THR A 95 7.31 -4.31 -19.66
CA THR A 95 7.27 -3.57 -18.40
C THR A 95 6.78 -2.12 -18.60
N ALA A 96 7.29 -1.42 -19.61
CA ALA A 96 6.86 -0.05 -19.91
C ALA A 96 5.37 0.03 -20.22
N LYS A 97 4.87 -0.90 -21.05
CA LYS A 97 3.44 -1.02 -21.41
C LYS A 97 2.59 -1.29 -20.18
N ALA A 98 2.95 -2.29 -19.38
CA ALA A 98 2.21 -2.65 -18.18
C ALA A 98 2.17 -1.49 -17.18
N ALA A 99 3.31 -0.84 -16.94
CA ALA A 99 3.41 0.32 -16.05
C ALA A 99 2.57 1.52 -16.52
N ALA A 100 2.60 1.84 -17.82
CA ALA A 100 1.82 2.94 -18.38
C ALA A 100 0.31 2.67 -18.31
N SER A 101 -0.11 1.47 -18.70
CA SER A 101 -1.51 1.04 -18.59
C SER A 101 -1.98 1.05 -17.15
N PHE A 102 -1.18 0.50 -16.23
CA PHE A 102 -1.53 0.41 -14.82
C PHE A 102 -1.59 1.79 -14.15
N ASP A 103 -0.66 2.69 -14.44
CA ASP A 103 -0.69 4.07 -13.96
C ASP A 103 -1.93 4.83 -14.45
N LEU A 104 -2.25 4.74 -15.73
CA LEU A 104 -3.45 5.35 -16.30
C LEU A 104 -4.73 4.80 -15.64
N LEU A 105 -4.86 3.47 -15.57
CA LEU A 105 -6.07 2.82 -15.04
C LEU A 105 -6.23 2.95 -13.52
N SER A 106 -5.12 3.09 -12.78
CA SER A 106 -5.15 3.33 -11.34
C SER A 106 -5.31 4.81 -10.98
N GLY A 107 -5.30 5.73 -11.97
CA GLY A 107 -5.41 7.17 -11.74
C GLY A 107 -4.13 7.81 -11.18
N GLY A 108 -2.95 7.35 -11.61
CA GLY A 108 -1.66 7.90 -11.21
C GLY A 108 -1.12 7.36 -9.87
N ARG A 109 -1.72 6.27 -9.37
CA ARG A 109 -1.40 5.70 -8.05
C ARG A 109 -0.23 4.71 -8.08
N PHE A 110 0.44 4.52 -9.21
CA PHE A 110 1.50 3.53 -9.32
C PHE A 110 2.89 4.08 -8.95
N THR A 111 3.68 3.30 -8.20
CA THR A 111 5.13 3.44 -8.08
C THR A 111 5.80 2.17 -8.60
N LEU A 112 6.72 2.32 -9.55
CA LEU A 112 7.55 1.22 -10.01
C LEU A 112 8.80 1.09 -9.12
N GLY A 113 8.70 0.32 -8.04
CA GLY A 113 9.88 -0.12 -7.29
C GLY A 113 10.60 -1.23 -8.05
N THR A 114 11.85 -1.01 -8.42
CA THR A 114 12.61 -1.94 -9.28
C THR A 114 14.05 -2.11 -8.83
N GLY A 115 14.68 -3.20 -9.25
CA GLY A 115 16.10 -3.42 -9.00
C GLY A 115 16.72 -4.42 -9.96
N ALA A 116 18.02 -4.60 -9.79
CA ALA A 116 18.82 -5.43 -10.69
C ALA A 116 18.62 -6.93 -10.46
N GLY A 117 18.07 -7.34 -9.30
CA GLY A 117 17.95 -8.73 -8.90
C GLY A 117 19.25 -9.35 -8.39
N TYR A 118 19.14 -10.42 -7.60
CA TYR A 118 20.29 -11.13 -7.04
C TYR A 118 20.23 -12.66 -7.23
N LEU A 119 19.03 -13.22 -7.46
CA LEU A 119 18.84 -14.67 -7.49
C LEU A 119 19.16 -15.25 -8.87
N LYS A 120 20.43 -15.57 -9.10
CA LYS A 120 20.94 -16.10 -10.38
C LYS A 120 20.13 -17.30 -10.94
N PRO A 121 19.68 -18.27 -10.14
CA PRO A 121 18.89 -19.40 -10.67
C PRO A 121 17.59 -18.96 -11.39
N GLU A 122 16.91 -17.90 -10.91
CA GLU A 122 15.73 -17.38 -11.60
C GLU A 122 16.08 -16.74 -12.94
N PHE A 123 17.20 -16.01 -13.01
CA PHE A 123 17.68 -15.48 -14.29
C PHE A 123 17.93 -16.60 -15.31
N GLU A 124 18.57 -17.69 -14.87
CA GLU A 124 18.83 -18.86 -15.72
C GLU A 124 17.52 -19.52 -16.19
N ALA A 125 16.54 -19.67 -15.31
CA ALA A 125 15.23 -20.24 -15.65
C ALA A 125 14.45 -19.37 -16.67
N LEU A 126 14.62 -18.06 -16.62
CA LEU A 126 13.96 -17.09 -17.51
C LEU A 126 14.76 -16.79 -18.79
N GLY A 127 15.96 -17.37 -18.94
CA GLY A 127 16.85 -17.09 -20.07
C GLY A 127 17.44 -15.67 -20.06
N ALA A 128 17.54 -15.05 -18.88
CA ALA A 128 18.03 -13.68 -18.70
C ALA A 128 19.53 -13.62 -18.35
N ASP A 129 20.21 -12.56 -18.77
CA ASP A 129 21.65 -12.39 -18.49
C ASP A 129 21.89 -11.81 -17.08
N PHE A 130 22.21 -12.69 -16.14
CA PHE A 130 22.55 -12.30 -14.77
C PHE A 130 23.80 -11.41 -14.68
N HIS A 131 24.80 -11.58 -15.54
CA HIS A 131 26.06 -10.85 -15.45
C HIS A 131 25.93 -9.41 -15.94
N ARG A 132 24.99 -9.16 -16.87
CA ARG A 132 24.70 -7.84 -17.43
C ARG A 132 23.53 -7.12 -16.77
N ARG A 133 22.80 -7.77 -15.85
CA ARG A 133 21.57 -7.27 -15.20
C ARG A 133 21.62 -5.82 -14.70
N GLY A 134 22.77 -5.36 -14.21
CA GLY A 134 22.94 -3.97 -13.80
C GLY A 134 22.93 -2.98 -14.98
N ALA A 135 23.74 -3.24 -16.01
CA ALA A 135 23.78 -2.40 -17.20
C ALA A 135 22.46 -2.45 -17.97
N LEU A 136 21.83 -3.63 -18.05
CA LEU A 136 20.51 -3.79 -18.65
C LEU A 136 19.42 -3.03 -17.88
N LEU A 137 19.51 -2.94 -16.55
CA LEU A 137 18.59 -2.09 -15.78
C LEU A 137 18.78 -0.60 -16.10
N ASP A 138 20.02 -0.12 -16.25
CA ASP A 138 20.27 1.29 -16.62
C ASP A 138 19.59 1.62 -17.95
N GLU A 139 19.73 0.75 -18.95
CA GLU A 139 19.14 0.94 -20.26
C GLU A 139 17.62 0.74 -20.27
N ALA A 140 17.11 -0.25 -19.51
CA ALA A 140 15.67 -0.47 -19.36
C ALA A 140 14.97 0.78 -18.80
N ILE A 141 15.54 1.45 -17.80
CA ILE A 141 14.99 2.70 -17.26
C ILE A 141 14.94 3.80 -18.34
N ALA A 142 15.97 3.91 -19.18
CA ALA A 142 15.99 4.87 -20.28
C ALA A 142 14.92 4.54 -21.33
N ALA A 143 14.77 3.25 -21.68
CA ALA A 143 13.75 2.77 -22.60
C ALA A 143 12.33 3.00 -22.07
N TRP A 144 12.08 2.76 -20.78
CA TRP A 144 10.79 3.01 -20.14
C TRP A 144 10.40 4.49 -20.20
N LYS A 145 11.32 5.39 -19.84
CA LYS A 145 11.07 6.83 -19.86
C LYS A 145 10.81 7.36 -21.27
N ALA A 146 11.57 6.91 -22.27
CA ALA A 146 11.29 7.25 -23.66
C ALA A 146 9.91 6.76 -24.08
N THR A 147 9.58 5.49 -23.78
CA THR A 147 8.28 4.90 -24.09
C THR A 147 7.13 5.69 -23.45
N TRP A 148 7.28 6.12 -22.19
CA TRP A 148 6.28 6.92 -21.47
C TRP A 148 6.15 8.36 -21.94
N ALA A 149 7.20 8.92 -22.55
CA ALA A 149 7.17 10.21 -23.22
C ALA A 149 6.51 10.14 -24.61
N GLY A 150 6.25 8.93 -25.12
CA GLY A 150 5.81 8.75 -26.51
C GLY A 150 6.95 8.85 -27.51
N ASP A 151 8.18 8.55 -27.08
CA ASP A 151 9.39 8.59 -27.89
C ASP A 151 10.00 7.19 -28.07
N GLU A 152 10.87 7.08 -29.06
CA GLU A 152 11.69 5.89 -29.31
C GLU A 152 12.93 5.86 -28.40
N HIS A 153 13.43 4.66 -28.15
CA HIS A 153 14.70 4.46 -27.48
C HIS A 153 15.75 3.96 -28.48
N HIS A 154 16.93 4.58 -28.50
CA HIS A 154 18.03 4.25 -29.42
C HIS A 154 19.27 3.73 -28.69
N GLY A 155 19.09 2.95 -27.62
CA GLY A 155 20.18 2.32 -26.86
C GLY A 155 20.78 1.07 -27.54
N PRO A 156 21.93 0.59 -27.06
CA PRO A 156 22.64 -0.53 -27.66
C PRO A 156 21.95 -1.91 -27.52
N GLU A 157 21.22 -2.16 -26.44
CA GLU A 157 20.60 -3.46 -26.13
C GLU A 157 19.11 -3.46 -26.42
N PHE A 158 18.44 -2.34 -26.16
CA PHE A 158 17.01 -2.17 -26.32
C PHE A 158 16.67 -1.11 -27.36
N GLY A 159 17.60 -0.70 -28.23
CA GLY A 159 17.30 0.25 -29.29
C GLY A 159 16.31 -0.30 -30.31
N VAL A 160 15.23 0.44 -30.58
CA VAL A 160 14.25 0.13 -31.63
C VAL A 160 13.82 1.40 -32.35
N ALA A 161 13.54 1.29 -33.65
CA ALA A 161 13.07 2.40 -34.48
C ALA A 161 11.74 2.07 -35.15
N GLY A 162 10.92 3.08 -35.41
CA GLY A 162 9.58 2.95 -35.99
C GLY A 162 8.52 2.41 -35.03
N HIS A 163 8.66 2.61 -33.72
CA HIS A 163 7.79 2.03 -32.70
C HIS A 163 7.31 3.07 -31.70
N LEU A 164 6.02 3.04 -31.40
CA LEU A 164 5.40 3.85 -30.34
C LEU A 164 4.49 2.98 -29.49
N ALA A 165 4.31 3.34 -28.22
CA ALA A 165 3.41 2.64 -27.30
C ALA A 165 2.30 3.57 -26.81
N LEU A 166 1.06 3.10 -26.93
CA LEU A 166 -0.11 3.66 -26.26
C LEU A 166 -0.77 2.60 -25.37
N PRO A 167 -1.41 2.94 -24.24
CA PRO A 167 -1.58 4.30 -23.72
C PRO A 167 -0.28 4.89 -23.16
N LEU A 168 -0.21 6.22 -23.12
CA LEU A 168 0.75 6.93 -22.27
C LEU A 168 0.24 6.93 -20.83
N PRO A 169 1.13 6.98 -19.82
CA PRO A 169 0.75 7.11 -18.42
C PRO A 169 0.03 8.44 -18.16
N VAL A 170 -0.77 8.49 -17.09
CA VAL A 170 -1.41 9.75 -16.65
C VAL A 170 -0.44 10.60 -15.83
N THR A 171 0.52 9.97 -15.15
CA THR A 171 1.59 10.66 -14.44
C THR A 171 2.60 11.24 -15.44
N ALA A 172 2.84 12.55 -15.34
CA ALA A 172 3.79 13.26 -16.21
C ALA A 172 5.21 12.68 -16.09
N GLY A 173 5.80 12.29 -17.22
CA GLY A 173 7.11 11.61 -17.26
C GLY A 173 7.07 10.12 -16.90
N GLY A 174 5.87 9.59 -16.64
CA GLY A 174 5.59 8.22 -16.25
C GLY A 174 5.58 7.97 -14.75
N PRO A 175 5.29 6.73 -14.33
CA PRO A 175 5.19 6.37 -12.93
C PRO A 175 6.52 6.60 -12.20
N PRO A 176 6.52 7.10 -10.95
CA PRO A 176 7.73 7.26 -10.17
C PRO A 176 8.51 5.95 -10.06
N ILE A 177 9.81 6.02 -10.33
CA ILE A 177 10.72 4.88 -10.24
C ILE A 177 11.44 4.93 -8.90
N TRP A 178 11.33 3.86 -8.12
CA TRP A 178 12.08 3.69 -6.87
C TRP A 178 13.09 2.55 -7.02
N ILE A 179 14.36 2.78 -6.65
CA ILE A 179 15.42 1.80 -6.88
C ILE A 179 15.65 0.97 -5.63
N GLY A 180 15.66 -0.35 -5.74
CA GLY A 180 16.01 -1.27 -4.66
C GLY A 180 17.51 -1.49 -4.51
N GLY A 181 17.98 -1.48 -3.26
CA GLY A 181 19.29 -1.98 -2.84
C GLY A 181 20.35 -0.93 -2.56
N ASN A 182 21.47 -1.39 -1.97
CA ASN A 182 22.45 -0.51 -1.33
C ASN A 182 23.75 -0.32 -2.12
N SER A 183 23.94 -0.99 -3.26
CA SER A 183 25.20 -0.91 -4.00
C SER A 183 25.51 0.52 -4.48
N LYS A 184 26.79 0.81 -4.77
CA LYS A 184 27.18 2.10 -5.40
C LYS A 184 26.40 2.35 -6.70
N ALA A 185 26.16 1.30 -7.49
CA ALA A 185 25.38 1.41 -8.73
C ALA A 185 23.90 1.69 -8.45
N ALA A 186 23.29 1.09 -7.42
CA ALA A 186 21.92 1.39 -7.02
C ALA A 186 21.78 2.86 -6.57
N ARG A 187 22.67 3.33 -5.68
CA ARG A 187 22.65 4.74 -5.25
C ARG A 187 22.93 5.72 -6.39
N ARG A 188 23.82 5.38 -7.34
CA ARG A 188 23.99 6.16 -8.58
C ARG A 188 22.68 6.30 -9.33
N ARG A 189 21.92 5.21 -9.55
CA ARG A 189 20.60 5.28 -10.23
C ARG A 189 19.63 6.19 -9.49
N VAL A 190 19.62 6.14 -8.16
CA VAL A 190 18.81 7.04 -7.31
C VAL A 190 19.21 8.49 -7.56
N VAL A 191 20.50 8.81 -7.52
CA VAL A 191 21.01 10.17 -7.72
C VAL A 191 20.67 10.70 -9.12
N GLU A 192 20.82 9.88 -10.15
CA GLU A 192 20.80 10.34 -11.53
C GLU A 192 19.42 10.30 -12.18
N THR A 193 18.61 9.27 -11.89
CA THR A 193 17.45 8.95 -12.72
C THR A 193 16.16 8.68 -11.95
N ALA A 194 16.23 8.19 -10.71
CA ALA A 194 15.04 7.74 -9.99
C ALA A 194 14.31 8.88 -9.24
N ASN A 195 13.13 8.55 -8.74
CA ASN A 195 12.32 9.40 -7.86
C ASN A 195 12.53 9.03 -6.38
N GLY A 196 12.75 7.74 -6.10
CA GLY A 196 12.95 7.26 -4.74
C GLY A 196 13.95 6.11 -4.61
N TRP A 197 14.15 5.68 -3.37
CA TRP A 197 15.08 4.65 -2.96
C TRP A 197 14.40 3.67 -2.00
N ILE A 198 14.66 2.39 -2.22
CA ILE A 198 14.27 1.28 -1.34
C ILE A 198 15.58 0.68 -0.79
N PRO A 199 16.23 1.32 0.20
CA PRO A 199 17.35 0.73 0.90
C PRO A 199 16.91 -0.54 1.63
N MET A 200 17.81 -1.51 1.75
CA MET A 200 17.54 -2.77 2.46
C MET A 200 18.39 -2.83 3.72
N GLY A 201 17.76 -2.98 4.89
CA GLY A 201 18.48 -3.39 6.09
C GLY A 201 19.10 -4.76 5.85
N GLN A 202 20.40 -4.89 6.06
CA GLN A 202 21.13 -6.13 5.80
C GLN A 202 22.24 -6.32 6.82
N SER A 203 22.21 -7.47 7.49
CA SER A 203 23.36 -8.00 8.21
C SER A 203 24.52 -8.23 7.24
N GLY A 204 25.76 -8.24 7.75
CA GLY A 204 26.96 -8.54 6.95
C GLY A 204 26.88 -9.83 6.11
N GLU A 205 26.14 -10.85 6.56
CA GLU A 205 25.91 -12.10 5.82
C GLU A 205 25.04 -11.88 4.57
N MET A 206 23.90 -11.20 4.70
CA MET A 206 23.04 -10.84 3.58
C MET A 206 23.70 -9.84 2.62
N ALA A 207 24.54 -8.96 3.17
CA ALA A 207 25.35 -8.02 2.40
C ALA A 207 26.32 -8.75 1.45
N THR A 208 26.87 -9.88 1.89
CA THR A 208 27.75 -10.74 1.08
C THR A 208 27.00 -11.42 -0.07
N ILE A 209 25.82 -11.98 0.20
CA ILE A 209 24.97 -12.65 -0.82
C ILE A 209 24.52 -11.65 -1.89
N THR A 210 24.04 -10.48 -1.48
CA THR A 210 23.53 -9.46 -2.39
C THR A 210 24.62 -8.58 -3.01
N ARG A 211 25.88 -8.72 -2.54
CA ARG A 211 27.06 -7.91 -2.92
C ARG A 211 26.81 -6.42 -2.71
N THR A 212 26.26 -6.07 -1.56
CA THR A 212 26.05 -4.68 -1.16
C THR A 212 26.69 -4.38 0.20
N PRO A 213 26.94 -3.10 0.56
CA PRO A 213 27.43 -2.78 1.90
C PRO A 213 26.37 -3.11 2.96
N PRO A 214 26.77 -3.57 4.16
CA PRO A 214 25.83 -3.76 5.27
C PRO A 214 25.20 -2.43 5.66
N LEU A 215 23.97 -2.53 6.15
CA LEU A 215 23.18 -1.44 6.65
C LEU A 215 22.48 -2.00 7.88
N GLU A 216 23.04 -1.73 9.05
CA GLU A 216 22.69 -2.40 10.31
C GLU A 216 22.12 -1.42 11.35
N ASP A 217 22.21 -0.11 11.11
CA ASP A 217 21.71 0.91 12.02
C ASP A 217 21.20 2.18 11.32
N ILE A 218 20.41 2.97 12.06
CA ILE A 218 19.76 4.19 11.58
C ILE A 218 20.79 5.29 11.27
N ALA A 219 21.91 5.37 11.99
CA ALA A 219 22.92 6.39 11.75
C ALA A 219 23.60 6.20 10.39
N ARG A 220 23.88 4.94 10.01
CA ARG A 220 24.40 4.59 8.70
C ARG A 220 23.38 4.85 7.61
N LEU A 221 22.11 4.54 7.85
CA LEU A 221 21.00 4.88 6.94
C LEU A 221 20.94 6.39 6.69
N ALA A 222 20.93 7.20 7.76
CA ALA A 222 20.92 8.66 7.70
C ALA A 222 22.10 9.20 6.89
N SER A 223 23.31 8.69 7.13
CA SER A 223 24.51 9.07 6.39
C SER A 223 24.37 8.80 4.88
N LEU A 224 23.83 7.64 4.51
CA LEU A 224 23.64 7.29 3.10
C LEU A 224 22.54 8.12 2.42
N ILE A 225 21.41 8.35 3.11
CA ILE A 225 20.32 9.19 2.61
C ILE A 225 20.82 10.62 2.39
N SER A 226 21.56 11.17 3.36
CA SER A 226 22.16 12.50 3.26
C SER A 226 23.14 12.61 2.09
N GLU A 227 24.00 11.60 1.89
CA GLU A 227 24.93 11.55 0.76
C GLU A 227 24.19 11.55 -0.59
N VAL A 228 23.15 10.73 -0.73
CA VAL A 228 22.33 10.65 -1.93
C VAL A 228 21.61 11.97 -2.19
N ASN A 229 20.96 12.55 -1.17
CA ASN A 229 20.19 13.78 -1.32
C ASN A 229 21.08 14.99 -1.58
N LYS A 230 22.29 15.03 -1.02
CA LYS A 230 23.30 16.04 -1.38
C LYS A 230 23.65 15.97 -2.87
N GLN A 231 23.98 14.78 -3.39
CA GLN A 231 24.32 14.60 -4.81
C GLN A 231 23.14 14.89 -5.74
N ARG A 232 21.90 14.65 -5.28
CA ARG A 232 20.67 15.01 -6.01
C ARG A 232 20.49 16.53 -6.07
N ALA A 233 20.65 17.22 -4.94
CA ALA A 233 20.58 18.68 -4.87
C ALA A 233 21.62 19.36 -5.77
N GLU A 234 22.86 18.85 -5.79
CA GLU A 234 23.94 19.31 -6.70
C GLU A 234 23.57 19.18 -8.18
N ARG A 235 22.61 18.30 -8.52
CA ARG A 235 22.06 18.09 -9.86
C ARG A 235 20.71 18.78 -10.09
N GLY A 236 20.26 19.62 -9.15
CA GLY A 236 18.96 20.30 -9.23
C GLY A 236 17.77 19.36 -9.14
N ARG A 237 17.91 18.20 -8.47
CA ARG A 237 16.82 17.25 -8.22
C ARG A 237 16.34 17.36 -6.78
N ASP A 238 15.04 17.16 -6.58
CA ASP A 238 14.44 17.08 -5.25
C ASP A 238 15.02 15.91 -4.44
N ALA A 239 14.85 15.95 -3.12
CA ALA A 239 15.16 14.82 -2.25
C ALA A 239 14.44 13.55 -2.73
N ALA A 240 15.09 12.39 -2.58
CA ALA A 240 14.47 11.12 -2.91
C ALA A 240 13.41 10.75 -1.87
N ASP A 241 12.28 10.19 -2.31
CA ASP A 241 11.46 9.38 -1.41
C ASP A 241 12.30 8.19 -0.94
N VAL A 242 12.31 7.90 0.35
CA VAL A 242 12.99 6.76 0.94
C VAL A 242 11.97 5.86 1.63
N SER A 243 11.86 4.63 1.15
CA SER A 243 11.01 3.58 1.73
C SER A 243 11.84 2.48 2.35
N PHE A 244 11.70 2.30 3.65
CA PHE A 244 12.56 1.44 4.44
C PHE A 244 11.74 0.46 5.28
N VAL A 245 12.18 -0.80 5.30
CA VAL A 245 11.72 -1.79 6.27
C VAL A 245 12.54 -1.60 7.55
N PRO A 246 11.92 -1.27 8.70
CA PRO A 246 12.65 -1.00 9.94
C PRO A 246 13.56 -2.16 10.37
N PHE A 247 14.65 -1.84 11.08
CA PHE A 247 15.57 -2.82 11.64
C PHE A 247 14.91 -3.79 12.62
N GLU A 248 13.77 -3.41 13.19
CA GLU A 248 12.93 -4.19 14.10
C GLU A 248 12.07 -5.25 13.39
N ALA A 249 12.15 -5.38 12.06
CA ALA A 249 11.28 -6.28 11.30
C ALA A 249 11.44 -7.77 11.65
N ASP A 250 12.52 -8.18 12.30
CA ASP A 250 12.69 -9.54 12.84
C ASP A 250 11.61 -9.89 13.89
N LYS A 251 11.02 -8.89 14.53
CA LYS A 251 9.91 -9.06 15.49
C LYS A 251 8.59 -9.46 14.86
N LEU A 252 8.41 -9.28 13.55
CA LEU A 252 7.18 -9.66 12.85
C LEU A 252 7.05 -11.18 12.67
N VAL A 253 8.12 -11.97 12.89
CA VAL A 253 8.20 -13.40 12.51
C VAL A 253 7.26 -14.31 13.34
N SER A 254 6.85 -13.90 14.54
CA SER A 254 6.04 -14.73 15.46
C SER A 254 4.55 -14.84 15.03
N GLY A 255 4.06 -13.88 14.24
CA GLY A 255 2.69 -13.81 13.75
C GLY A 255 1.74 -12.91 14.57
N ASP A 256 2.26 -12.22 15.58
CA ASP A 256 1.63 -11.08 16.25
C ASP A 256 2.55 -9.86 16.04
N CYS A 257 2.00 -8.73 15.61
CA CYS A 257 2.76 -7.51 15.36
C CYS A 257 2.98 -6.62 16.61
N GLY A 258 2.46 -6.98 17.78
CA GLY A 258 2.64 -6.23 19.03
C GLY A 258 4.10 -5.93 19.39
N ASP A 259 4.95 -6.96 19.45
CA ASP A 259 6.39 -6.83 19.76
C ASP A 259 7.11 -5.89 18.77
N PHE A 260 6.72 -5.96 17.49
CA PHE A 260 7.25 -5.08 16.45
C PHE A 260 6.84 -3.64 16.70
N ILE A 261 5.56 -3.39 16.98
CA ILE A 261 5.02 -2.05 17.24
C ILE A 261 5.69 -1.42 18.46
N GLU A 262 5.78 -2.15 19.58
CA GLU A 262 6.44 -1.67 20.79
C GLU A 262 7.91 -1.30 20.55
N SER A 263 8.59 -2.04 19.68
CA SER A 263 9.99 -1.81 19.34
C SER A 263 10.19 -0.63 18.37
N VAL A 264 9.33 -0.50 17.35
CA VAL A 264 9.51 0.48 16.27
C VAL A 264 8.93 1.84 16.61
N LYS A 265 7.79 1.89 17.30
CA LYS A 265 7.06 3.13 17.63
C LYS A 265 7.95 4.19 18.30
N PRO A 266 8.76 3.89 19.33
CA PRO A 266 9.62 4.91 19.95
C PRO A 266 10.74 5.42 19.02
N ARG A 267 11.04 4.71 17.93
CA ARG A 267 12.14 5.02 17.00
C ARG A 267 11.67 5.66 15.69
N LEU A 268 10.36 5.80 15.46
CA LEU A 268 9.82 6.40 14.24
C LEU A 268 10.37 7.81 13.99
N ALA A 269 10.55 8.62 15.05
CA ALA A 269 11.16 9.93 14.94
C ALA A 269 12.61 9.86 14.45
N GLU A 270 13.41 8.89 14.93
CA GLU A 270 14.79 8.69 14.46
C GLU A 270 14.84 8.32 12.97
N TYR A 271 13.92 7.46 12.50
CA TYR A 271 13.82 7.14 11.07
C TYR A 271 13.44 8.37 10.24
N ALA A 272 12.47 9.16 10.69
CA ALA A 272 12.06 10.38 10.00
C ALA A 272 13.22 11.40 9.94
N GLU A 273 13.96 11.58 11.04
CA GLU A 273 15.14 12.45 11.11
C GLU A 273 16.30 11.93 10.24
N ALA A 274 16.44 10.62 10.09
CA ALA A 274 17.37 10.00 9.14
C ALA A 274 17.01 10.29 7.67
N GLY A 275 15.81 10.81 7.41
CA GLY A 275 15.30 11.11 6.07
C GLY A 275 14.49 9.97 5.45
N VAL A 276 14.04 9.00 6.25
CA VAL A 276 13.02 8.04 5.81
C VAL A 276 11.70 8.77 5.62
N THR A 277 11.03 8.51 4.50
CA THR A 277 9.73 9.09 4.18
C THR A 277 8.60 8.07 4.23
N TRP A 278 8.93 6.78 4.03
CA TRP A 278 7.98 5.66 4.07
C TRP A 278 8.52 4.54 4.97
N ILE A 279 7.71 4.14 5.94
CA ILE A 279 7.91 2.89 6.69
C ILE A 279 7.18 1.77 5.94
N THR A 280 7.89 0.70 5.60
CA THR A 280 7.31 -0.51 5.00
C THR A 280 7.24 -1.62 6.02
N VAL A 281 6.08 -2.25 6.14
CA VAL A 281 5.84 -3.38 7.06
C VAL A 281 5.33 -4.57 6.27
N GLU A 282 5.89 -5.76 6.55
CA GLU A 282 5.39 -7.05 6.04
C GLU A 282 4.85 -7.88 7.23
N PRO A 283 3.53 -7.98 7.39
CA PRO A 283 2.94 -8.84 8.41
C PRO A 283 3.30 -10.31 8.17
N ALA A 284 3.48 -11.11 9.23
CA ALA A 284 3.68 -12.57 9.12
C ALA A 284 2.41 -13.39 9.39
N SER A 285 1.24 -12.75 9.28
CA SER A 285 -0.07 -13.29 9.60
C SER A 285 -0.36 -14.60 8.84
N ARG A 286 -0.97 -15.58 9.51
CA ARG A 286 -1.15 -16.94 8.98
C ARG A 286 -2.51 -17.17 8.33
N THR A 287 -3.47 -16.29 8.60
CA THR A 287 -4.81 -16.25 8.01
C THR A 287 -5.20 -14.81 7.69
N PHE A 288 -6.26 -14.63 6.91
CA PHE A 288 -6.80 -13.32 6.61
C PHE A 288 -7.41 -12.66 7.85
N SER A 289 -8.00 -13.44 8.76
CA SER A 289 -8.44 -12.96 10.07
C SER A 289 -7.27 -12.43 10.92
N ASP A 290 -6.14 -13.15 10.99
CA ASP A 290 -4.93 -12.66 11.69
C ASP A 290 -4.40 -11.39 11.03
N PHE A 291 -4.38 -11.35 9.69
CA PHE A 291 -3.94 -10.20 8.92
C PHE A 291 -4.78 -8.96 9.21
N ARG A 292 -6.10 -9.12 9.32
CA ARG A 292 -6.99 -8.01 9.70
C ARG A 292 -6.65 -7.48 11.09
N ALA A 293 -6.45 -8.37 12.06
CA ALA A 293 -6.08 -7.99 13.42
C ALA A 293 -4.74 -7.24 13.46
N ASP A 294 -3.74 -7.74 12.72
CA ASP A 294 -2.43 -7.08 12.60
C ASP A 294 -2.55 -5.69 11.95
N VAL A 295 -3.32 -5.56 10.88
CA VAL A 295 -3.53 -4.28 10.19
C VAL A 295 -4.28 -3.28 11.08
N GLU A 296 -5.28 -3.73 11.84
CA GLU A 296 -6.03 -2.89 12.78
C GLU A 296 -5.14 -2.39 13.92
N LEU A 297 -4.29 -3.26 14.47
CA LEU A 297 -3.35 -2.90 15.52
C LEU A 297 -2.31 -1.89 15.01
N MET A 298 -1.69 -2.13 13.85
CA MET A 298 -0.76 -1.18 13.24
C MET A 298 -1.42 0.16 12.91
N ALA A 299 -2.67 0.14 12.47
CA ALA A 299 -3.38 1.36 12.14
C ALA A 299 -3.64 2.24 13.37
N THR A 300 -4.01 1.61 14.48
CA THR A 300 -4.24 2.27 15.77
C THR A 300 -2.94 2.82 16.34
N GLU A 301 -1.85 2.06 16.26
CA GLU A 301 -0.62 2.35 17.00
C GLU A 301 0.46 3.10 16.20
N LEU A 302 0.46 3.01 14.86
CA LEU A 302 1.50 3.59 14.00
C LEU A 302 0.95 4.62 13.01
N VAL A 303 -0.17 4.32 12.34
CA VAL A 303 -0.66 5.13 11.21
C VAL A 303 -1.43 6.37 11.69
N GLU A 304 -1.87 6.39 12.96
CA GLU A 304 -2.70 7.44 13.55
C GLU A 304 -3.93 7.74 12.68
N ALA A 305 -4.52 6.69 12.07
CA ALA A 305 -5.64 6.84 11.19
C ALA A 305 -6.80 7.51 11.97
N PRO A 306 -7.34 8.65 11.53
CA PRO A 306 -8.31 9.42 12.31
C PRO A 306 -9.63 8.67 12.59
N TRP A 307 -9.81 7.49 11.99
CA TRP A 307 -11.07 6.75 11.94
C TRP A 307 -10.97 5.31 12.44
N VAL A 308 -9.77 4.81 12.79
CA VAL A 308 -9.65 3.44 13.31
C VAL A 308 -10.05 3.46 14.79
N SER A 309 -11.34 3.27 15.00
CA SER A 309 -11.91 2.77 16.24
C SER A 309 -11.41 3.43 17.53
N ARG A 310 -11.87 4.65 17.79
CA ARG A 310 -12.59 4.77 19.07
C ARG A 310 -13.74 3.80 18.95
N ARG A 311 -13.58 2.59 19.52
CA ARG A 311 -14.68 1.68 19.87
C ARG A 311 -15.94 2.52 20.10
N LEU A 312 -16.88 2.51 19.16
CA LEU A 312 -18.28 2.66 19.54
C LEU A 312 -18.49 1.45 20.45
N GLY A 313 -18.38 1.68 21.75
CA GLY A 313 -18.31 0.62 22.74
C GLY A 313 -19.53 -0.26 22.62
N LEU A 314 -19.35 -1.45 22.03
CA LEU A 314 -20.18 -2.61 22.34
C LEU A 314 -19.92 -2.92 23.81
N LEU A 315 -20.64 -2.22 24.68
CA LEU A 315 -20.91 -2.70 26.03
C LEU A 315 -21.80 -3.93 25.86
N ASP A 316 -21.16 -5.07 26.05
CA ASP A 316 -21.77 -6.36 26.34
C ASP A 316 -22.89 -6.16 27.39
N SER A 317 -24.14 -6.32 26.98
CA SER A 317 -25.26 -6.45 27.91
C SER A 317 -25.69 -7.91 27.94
N ASP A 318 -24.84 -8.69 28.60
CA ASP A 318 -25.22 -9.95 29.22
C ASP A 318 -26.14 -9.67 30.43
N GLN A 319 -27.24 -8.93 30.21
CA GLN A 319 -28.44 -8.83 31.05
C GLN A 319 -29.63 -8.37 30.18
N GLY A 320 -30.63 -9.25 30.10
CA GLY A 320 -31.82 -9.10 29.26
C GLY A 320 -32.49 -7.73 29.33
N LEU A 321 -32.23 -6.90 28.31
CA LEU A 321 -33.02 -5.72 27.97
C LEU A 321 -33.40 -5.79 26.50
N VAL A 322 -34.70 -5.92 26.26
CA VAL A 322 -35.32 -5.78 24.95
C VAL A 322 -35.41 -4.27 24.65
N GLY A 323 -34.57 -3.75 23.76
CA GLY A 323 -34.66 -2.38 23.23
C GLY A 323 -33.39 -1.93 22.48
N PRO A 324 -33.47 -1.33 21.28
CA PRO A 324 -32.29 -0.95 20.49
C PRO A 324 -31.98 0.54 20.67
N VAL A 325 -31.25 0.91 21.72
CA VAL A 325 -30.60 2.23 21.80
C VAL A 325 -29.30 2.05 22.59
N CYS A 326 -28.16 2.19 21.94
CA CYS A 326 -26.88 2.40 22.62
C CYS A 326 -26.54 3.89 22.53
N ILE A 327 -26.38 4.54 23.67
CA ILE A 327 -25.91 5.93 23.79
C ILE A 327 -24.39 5.89 23.93
N VAL A 328 -23.65 6.57 23.05
CA VAL A 328 -22.22 6.83 23.26
C VAL A 328 -22.07 8.23 23.83
N GLU A 329 -21.61 8.33 25.09
CA GLU A 329 -21.38 9.63 25.72
C GLU A 329 -20.11 10.31 25.18
N ARG A 330 -20.34 11.43 24.48
CA ARG A 330 -19.48 12.61 24.21
C ARG A 330 -18.06 12.40 23.67
N GLY A 331 -17.77 13.08 22.56
CA GLY A 331 -16.41 13.48 22.17
C GLY A 331 -15.99 13.16 20.74
N PHE A 332 -16.87 13.38 19.76
CA PHE A 332 -16.54 13.23 18.33
C PHE A 332 -16.72 14.56 17.60
N GLU A 333 -15.74 14.91 16.76
CA GLU A 333 -15.76 16.11 15.91
C GLU A 333 -15.72 15.66 14.45
N LEU A 334 -16.71 16.06 13.66
CA LEU A 334 -16.87 15.63 12.27
C LEU A 334 -16.87 16.88 11.38
N ARG A 335 -15.77 17.13 10.66
CA ARG A 335 -15.59 18.33 9.82
C ARG A 335 -15.88 19.66 10.55
N GLY A 336 -15.52 19.77 11.83
CA GLY A 336 -15.74 20.98 12.64
C GLY A 336 -17.14 21.08 13.28
N TRP A 337 -17.86 19.96 13.38
CA TRP A 337 -19.16 19.86 14.05
C TRP A 337 -19.05 18.96 15.27
N ASP A 338 -19.59 19.41 16.40
CA ASP A 338 -19.73 18.61 17.62
C ASP A 338 -20.83 17.56 17.43
N VAL A 339 -20.49 16.28 17.56
CA VAL A 339 -21.46 15.18 17.47
C VAL A 339 -21.97 14.85 18.87
N ALA A 340 -23.27 15.07 19.09
CA ALA A 340 -23.92 14.86 20.38
C ALA A 340 -24.42 13.42 20.61
N GLU A 341 -24.80 12.70 19.54
CA GLU A 341 -25.40 11.36 19.63
C GLU A 341 -25.21 10.59 18.30
N VAL A 342 -24.98 9.26 18.39
CA VAL A 342 -24.91 8.36 17.23
C VAL A 342 -25.83 7.17 17.48
N ALA A 343 -26.72 6.86 16.53
CA ALA A 343 -27.57 5.68 16.57
C ALA A 343 -27.27 4.76 15.37
N VAL A 344 -27.08 3.46 15.63
CA VAL A 344 -26.88 2.43 14.60
C VAL A 344 -28.12 1.52 14.60
N GLN A 345 -28.66 1.23 13.41
CA GLN A 345 -29.79 0.31 13.26
C GLN A 345 -29.45 -0.76 12.20
N ALA A 346 -29.77 -2.02 12.48
CA ALA A 346 -29.58 -3.12 11.54
C ALA A 346 -30.50 -2.96 10.31
N ALA A 347 -29.94 -3.12 9.11
CA ALA A 347 -30.69 -2.97 7.86
C ALA A 347 -31.73 -4.10 7.68
N GLY A 348 -33.01 -3.76 7.74
CA GLY A 348 -34.09 -4.62 7.25
C GLY A 348 -34.26 -4.45 5.74
N VAL A 349 -34.19 -5.54 4.98
CA VAL A 349 -34.47 -5.56 3.54
C VAL A 349 -35.95 -5.26 3.30
N VAL A 350 -36.29 -4.25 2.49
CA VAL A 350 -37.66 -4.00 2.02
C VAL A 350 -37.75 -4.39 0.52
N PRO A 351 -38.68 -5.27 0.11
CA PRO A 351 -38.88 -5.60 -1.30
C PRO A 351 -39.69 -4.49 -2.01
N VAL A 352 -39.36 -4.21 -3.28
CA VAL A 352 -40.05 -3.21 -4.12
C VAL A 352 -40.85 -3.90 -5.23
N ASP A 353 -42.12 -3.54 -5.41
CA ASP A 353 -42.97 -3.99 -6.52
C ASP A 353 -42.61 -3.20 -7.81
N PRO A 354 -42.21 -3.86 -8.90
CA PRO A 354 -41.75 -3.20 -10.12
C PRO A 354 -42.85 -2.52 -10.95
N THR A 355 -44.12 -2.59 -10.56
CA THR A 355 -45.24 -1.97 -11.31
C THR A 355 -45.52 -0.52 -10.91
N GLU A 356 -44.98 -0.03 -9.80
CA GLU A 356 -45.06 1.38 -9.39
C GLU A 356 -43.79 2.12 -9.82
N GLY A 357 -43.79 2.63 -11.05
CA GLY A 357 -42.73 3.52 -11.52
C GLY A 357 -42.68 4.81 -10.68
N GLY A 358 -41.68 4.93 -9.81
CA GLY A 358 -41.44 6.12 -8.98
C GLY A 358 -39.96 6.32 -8.67
N GLU A 359 -39.50 7.57 -8.79
CA GLU A 359 -38.15 8.01 -8.38
C GLU A 359 -37.97 7.85 -6.86
N PHE A 360 -36.87 7.20 -6.44
CA PHE A 360 -36.54 7.01 -5.02
C PHE A 360 -35.93 8.29 -4.44
N TYR A 361 -36.76 9.11 -3.78
CA TYR A 361 -36.29 10.16 -2.86
C TYR A 361 -36.16 9.56 -1.47
N VAL A 362 -34.93 9.48 -0.94
CA VAL A 362 -34.61 8.91 0.38
C VAL A 362 -35.03 9.86 1.50
N LEU A 363 -36.33 10.20 1.62
CA LEU A 363 -36.88 10.93 2.76
C LEU A 363 -38.37 10.66 3.07
N ASP A 364 -39.08 9.78 2.35
CA ASP A 364 -40.54 9.57 2.56
C ASP A 364 -40.89 8.15 3.08
N GLY A 365 -40.09 7.62 4.01
CA GLY A 365 -40.30 6.30 4.63
C GLY A 365 -40.74 6.30 6.10
N LEU A 366 -40.93 7.46 6.73
CA LEU A 366 -41.40 7.54 8.13
C LEU A 366 -42.93 7.70 8.17
N PRO A 367 -43.63 6.99 9.08
CA PRO A 367 -45.08 7.12 9.21
C PRO A 367 -45.46 8.57 9.55
N ARG A 368 -46.24 9.20 8.67
CA ARG A 368 -46.88 10.48 9.00
C ARG A 368 -47.95 10.24 10.06
N SER A 369 -47.85 11.04 11.13
CA SER A 369 -48.81 11.27 12.22
C SER A 369 -48.65 10.37 13.46
N ALA A 370 -48.02 10.92 14.51
CA ALA A 370 -48.73 11.43 15.69
C ALA A 370 -47.76 11.83 16.81
N SER A 371 -47.05 12.95 16.67
CA SER A 371 -46.68 13.83 17.80
C SER A 371 -45.82 14.98 17.29
N SER A 372 -46.16 16.19 17.70
CA SER A 372 -45.40 17.43 17.52
C SER A 372 -43.89 17.29 17.80
N ARG A 373 -43.04 17.40 16.78
CA ARG A 373 -41.64 17.80 16.94
C ARG A 373 -41.25 18.82 15.85
N PRO A 374 -40.41 19.82 16.16
CA PRO A 374 -40.01 20.87 15.21
C PRO A 374 -39.15 20.32 14.06
N VAL A 375 -39.15 21.04 12.94
CA VAL A 375 -38.43 20.75 11.70
C VAL A 375 -36.95 21.12 11.85
N ASP A 376 -36.20 20.39 12.67
CA ASP A 376 -34.75 20.64 12.89
C ASP A 376 -33.89 19.36 12.83
N GLN A 377 -34.31 18.34 12.06
CA GLN A 377 -33.58 17.07 11.93
C GLN A 377 -33.38 16.71 10.46
N LEU A 378 -32.21 17.03 9.91
CA LEU A 378 -31.72 16.45 8.65
C LEU A 378 -30.92 15.19 8.99
N GLY A 379 -31.43 14.02 8.60
CA GLY A 379 -30.70 12.76 8.72
C GLY A 379 -29.76 12.56 7.54
N LEU A 380 -28.46 12.41 7.80
CA LEU A 380 -27.49 11.97 6.80
C LEU A 380 -27.29 10.46 6.97
N VAL A 381 -27.50 9.69 5.90
CA VAL A 381 -27.17 8.27 5.85
C VAL A 381 -25.81 8.13 5.21
N VAL A 382 -24.80 7.74 5.99
CA VAL A 382 -23.47 7.43 5.47
C VAL A 382 -23.32 5.92 5.42
N THR A 383 -23.06 5.39 4.22
CA THR A 383 -22.77 3.97 4.02
C THR A 383 -21.39 3.67 4.56
N VAL A 384 -21.29 2.78 5.55
CA VAL A 384 -20.01 2.28 6.07
C VAL A 384 -19.74 0.92 5.45
N ASP A 385 -19.03 0.95 4.31
CA ASP A 385 -18.84 -0.22 3.43
C ASP A 385 -18.11 -1.41 4.09
N CYS A 386 -17.50 -1.25 5.26
CA CYS A 386 -16.83 -2.34 5.96
C CYS A 386 -17.76 -3.24 6.82
N LEU A 387 -19.03 -2.86 7.02
CA LEU A 387 -19.93 -3.57 7.96
C LEU A 387 -21.26 -4.08 7.36
N ARG A 388 -21.62 -3.72 6.13
CA ARG A 388 -23.00 -3.89 5.59
C ARG A 388 -24.08 -3.27 6.48
N GLU A 389 -23.77 -2.17 7.15
CA GLU A 389 -24.69 -1.44 8.03
C GLU A 389 -24.77 0.04 7.63
N SER A 390 -25.92 0.65 7.93
CA SER A 390 -26.17 2.08 7.72
C SER A 390 -26.18 2.80 9.06
N VAL A 391 -25.45 3.92 9.16
CA VAL A 391 -25.49 4.79 10.34
C VAL A 391 -26.47 5.94 10.08
N ILE A 392 -27.34 6.23 11.05
CA ILE A 392 -28.25 7.38 11.01
C ILE A 392 -27.65 8.45 11.92
N GLU A 393 -27.15 9.54 11.34
CA GLU A 393 -26.65 10.68 12.09
C GLU A 393 -27.78 11.67 12.39
N THR A 394 -27.93 12.07 13.66
CA THR A 394 -28.78 13.21 14.05
C THR A 394 -27.86 14.36 14.43
N ILE A 395 -27.75 15.37 13.57
CA ILE A 395 -26.91 16.55 13.80
C ILE A 395 -27.74 17.56 14.62
N SER A 396 -27.20 18.06 15.73
CA SER A 396 -27.80 19.21 16.43
C SER A 396 -26.83 20.39 16.43
N ASN A 397 -27.26 21.48 15.77
CA ASN A 397 -26.70 22.83 15.71
C ASN A 397 -25.26 23.01 15.19
N GLY A 398 -25.12 23.81 14.13
CA GLY A 398 -23.86 24.45 13.73
C GLY A 398 -23.79 25.91 14.23
N PRO A 399 -22.62 26.56 14.18
CA PRO A 399 -22.53 27.99 14.42
C PRO A 399 -23.20 28.77 13.28
N ASN A 400 -23.89 29.87 13.62
CA ASN A 400 -24.50 30.82 12.66
C ASN A 400 -23.51 31.43 11.68
#